data_AF-A0A3B0TJ54-F1
#
_entry.id   AF-A0A3B0TJ54-F1
#
_cell.length_a   1.000
_cell.length_b   1.000
_cell.length_c   1.000
_cell.angle_alpha   90.00
_cell.angle_beta   90.00
_cell.angle_gamma   90.00
#
_symmetry.space_group_name_H-M   'P 1'
#
loop_
_entity.id
_entity.type
_entity.pdbx_description
1 polymer ?
#
loop_
_entity_poly.entity_id
_entity_poly.type
_entity_poly.pdbx_seq_one_letter_code
_entity_poly.pdbx_strand_id
1 'polypeptide(L)'
;MATEPTEELEAEVDDDATDDTDESAAEALDELEAEELEMLTDDESDETLVVDEAAEMRAIRRAEISMADESVDEAAPDEFVCQSCFLVKRMSQLAQKRKKICLDCAS
;
A
#
# COMPACT_ATOMS: atom_id res chain seq x y z
N MET A 1 -18.51 -44.97 -13.28
CA MET A 1 -18.31 -43.61 -12.75
C MET A 1 -19.23 -42.71 -13.54
N ALA A 2 -20.14 -42.03 -12.85
CA ALA A 2 -21.19 -41.22 -13.43
C ALA A 2 -20.59 -40.06 -14.24
N THR A 3 -21.12 -39.83 -15.44
CA THR A 3 -20.94 -38.57 -16.16
C THR A 3 -22.15 -37.71 -15.81
N GLU A 4 -21.94 -36.71 -14.98
CA GLU A 4 -22.93 -35.66 -14.69
C GLU A 4 -23.03 -34.75 -15.92
N PRO A 5 -24.24 -34.36 -16.37
CA PRO A 5 -24.39 -33.37 -17.41
C PRO A 5 -24.03 -32.01 -16.81
N THR A 6 -23.02 -31.35 -17.37
CA THR A 6 -22.78 -29.94 -17.13
C THR A 6 -23.83 -29.19 -17.94
N GLU A 7 -24.75 -28.50 -17.26
CA GLU A 7 -25.67 -27.58 -17.91
C GLU A 7 -24.84 -26.46 -18.55
N GLU A 8 -24.78 -26.49 -19.88
CA GLU A 8 -24.36 -25.38 -20.71
C GLU A 8 -25.40 -24.27 -20.55
N LEU A 9 -25.17 -23.39 -19.57
CA LEU A 9 -25.84 -22.09 -19.51
C LEU A 9 -25.20 -21.22 -20.60
N GLU A 10 -25.69 -21.37 -21.83
CA GLU A 10 -25.46 -20.39 -22.89
C GLU A 10 -26.20 -19.11 -22.48
N ALA A 11 -25.47 -18.19 -21.86
CA ALA A 11 -25.94 -16.82 -21.66
C ALA A 11 -25.96 -16.14 -23.04
N GLU A 12 -27.10 -16.20 -23.71
CA GLU A 12 -27.40 -15.37 -24.86
C GLU A 12 -27.38 -13.91 -24.38
N VAL A 13 -26.24 -13.25 -24.56
CA VAL A 13 -26.13 -11.80 -24.40
C VAL A 13 -26.83 -11.17 -25.59
N ASP A 14 -28.07 -10.78 -25.37
CA ASP A 14 -28.87 -9.92 -26.24
C ASP A 14 -28.17 -8.55 -26.34
N ASP A 15 -27.41 -8.35 -27.43
CA ASP A 15 -26.64 -7.14 -27.77
C ASP A 15 -27.55 -6.06 -28.41
N ASP A 16 -28.85 -6.02 -28.07
CA ASP A 16 -29.84 -5.12 -28.68
C ASP A 16 -30.70 -4.40 -27.61
N ALA A 17 -30.09 -4.04 -26.48
CA ALA A 17 -30.77 -3.31 -25.40
C ALA A 17 -29.86 -2.32 -24.62
N THR A 18 -28.93 -1.62 -25.29
CA THR A 18 -27.95 -0.75 -24.61
C THR A 18 -27.74 0.62 -25.28
N ASP A 19 -28.82 1.35 -25.54
CA ASP A 19 -28.73 2.80 -25.86
C ASP A 19 -29.44 3.63 -24.79
N ASP A 20 -30.66 3.25 -24.41
CA ASP A 20 -31.42 3.94 -23.33
C ASP A 20 -30.84 3.73 -21.91
N THR A 21 -30.07 2.68 -21.68
CA THR A 21 -29.49 2.37 -20.34
C THR A 21 -28.27 3.23 -20.04
N ASP A 22 -27.46 3.57 -21.04
CA ASP A 22 -26.23 4.36 -20.86
C ASP A 22 -26.55 5.84 -20.61
N GLU A 23 -27.57 6.41 -21.25
CA GLU A 23 -28.03 7.79 -20.99
C GLU A 23 -28.63 7.90 -19.58
N SER A 24 -29.42 6.90 -19.16
CA SER A 24 -29.95 6.83 -17.80
C SER A 24 -28.87 6.65 -16.74
N ALA A 25 -27.80 5.89 -17.04
CA ALA A 25 -26.66 5.74 -16.16
C ALA A 25 -25.83 7.02 -16.05
N ALA A 26 -25.67 7.77 -17.15
CA ALA A 26 -25.00 9.07 -17.14
C ALA A 26 -25.77 10.09 -16.29
N GLU A 27 -27.10 10.16 -16.43
CA GLU A 27 -27.95 11.05 -15.63
C GLU A 27 -27.90 10.69 -14.13
N ALA A 28 -27.83 9.40 -13.79
CA ALA A 28 -27.65 8.95 -12.42
C ALA A 28 -26.26 9.29 -11.84
N LEU A 29 -25.22 9.30 -12.68
CA LEU A 29 -23.88 9.72 -12.26
C LEU A 29 -23.80 11.24 -12.04
N ASP A 30 -24.42 12.02 -12.92
CA ASP A 30 -24.51 13.48 -12.79
C ASP A 30 -25.26 13.89 -11.51
N GLU A 31 -26.35 13.19 -11.15
CA GLU A 31 -27.09 13.46 -9.92
C GLU A 31 -26.27 13.14 -8.66
N LEU A 32 -25.48 12.06 -8.69
CA LEU A 32 -24.57 11.72 -7.59
C LEU A 32 -23.40 12.71 -7.46
N GLU A 33 -22.85 13.20 -8.56
CA GLU A 33 -21.80 14.23 -8.55
C GLU A 33 -22.33 15.55 -7.99
N ALA A 34 -23.56 15.94 -8.35
CA ALA A 34 -24.21 17.12 -7.81
C ALA A 34 -24.44 17.03 -6.29
N GLU A 35 -24.89 15.89 -5.77
CA GLU A 35 -25.07 15.66 -4.33
C GLU A 35 -23.74 15.73 -3.57
N GLU A 36 -22.65 15.20 -4.14
CA GLU A 36 -21.30 15.32 -3.57
C GLU A 36 -20.84 16.78 -3.48
N LEU A 37 -21.10 17.57 -4.53
CA LEU A 37 -20.73 18.99 -4.59
C LEU A 37 -21.54 19.84 -3.61
N GLU A 38 -22.81 19.50 -3.35
CA GLU A 38 -23.65 20.15 -2.34
C GLU A 38 -23.20 19.86 -0.90
N MET A 39 -22.55 18.72 -0.67
CA MET A 39 -22.01 18.34 0.64
C MET A 39 -20.63 18.95 0.93
N LEU A 40 -19.94 19.47 -0.09
CA LEU A 40 -18.65 20.13 0.08
C LEU A 40 -18.84 21.44 0.85
N THR A 41 -17.95 21.69 1.82
CA THR A 41 -17.93 22.97 2.53
C THR A 41 -17.36 24.08 1.63
N ASP A 42 -17.74 25.34 1.84
CA ASP A 42 -17.19 26.49 1.09
C ASP A 42 -15.65 26.58 1.15
N ASP A 43 -15.01 25.98 2.16
CA ASP A 43 -13.55 25.93 2.30
C ASP A 43 -12.92 24.87 1.39
N GLU A 44 -13.63 23.76 1.11
CA GLU A 44 -13.16 22.63 0.29
C GLU A 44 -13.46 22.80 -1.20
N SER A 45 -14.51 23.55 -1.57
CA SER A 45 -14.90 23.77 -2.98
C SER A 45 -13.98 24.75 -3.71
N ASP A 46 -13.39 25.70 -2.99
CA ASP A 46 -12.39 26.65 -3.50
C ASP A 46 -10.95 26.14 -3.32
N GLU A 47 -10.74 24.98 -2.66
CA GLU A 47 -9.42 24.39 -2.44
C GLU A 47 -8.89 23.69 -3.70
N THR A 48 -8.66 24.48 -4.75
CA THR A 48 -7.64 24.10 -5.74
C THR A 48 -6.30 24.17 -5.03
N LEU A 49 -5.79 23.02 -4.56
CA LEU A 49 -4.40 22.91 -4.13
C LEU A 49 -3.51 23.20 -5.34
N VAL A 50 -3.16 24.48 -5.54
CA VAL A 50 -2.18 24.92 -6.53
C VAL A 50 -0.81 24.44 -6.02
N VAL A 51 -0.57 23.15 -6.15
CA VAL A 51 0.70 22.54 -5.86
C VAL A 51 1.62 22.94 -7.01
N ASP A 52 2.64 23.75 -6.72
CA ASP A 52 3.74 23.98 -7.66
C ASP A 52 4.46 22.65 -7.86
N GLU A 53 4.08 21.92 -8.92
CA GLU A 53 4.65 20.61 -9.28
C GLU A 53 6.18 20.68 -9.33
N ALA A 54 6.76 21.81 -9.75
CA ALA A 54 8.21 21.97 -9.78
C ALA A 54 8.82 22.13 -8.37
N ALA A 55 8.09 22.71 -7.41
CA ALA A 55 8.52 22.75 -6.01
C ALA A 55 8.46 21.36 -5.37
N GLU A 56 7.42 20.57 -5.65
CA GLU A 56 7.26 19.21 -5.15
C GLU A 56 8.33 18.26 -5.72
N MET A 57 8.57 18.32 -7.03
CA MET A 57 9.65 17.55 -7.67
C MET A 57 11.03 17.88 -7.07
N ARG A 58 11.26 19.14 -6.68
CA ARG A 58 12.48 19.56 -5.97
C ARG A 58 12.51 19.09 -4.52
N ALA A 59 11.36 18.92 -3.87
CA ALA A 59 11.27 18.36 -2.52
C ALA A 59 11.58 16.86 -2.53
N ILE A 60 10.97 16.11 -3.45
CA ILE A 60 11.22 14.68 -3.66
C ILE A 60 12.71 14.42 -3.92
N ARG A 61 13.31 15.15 -4.87
CA ARG A 61 14.74 14.99 -5.18
C ARG A 61 15.66 15.28 -3.99
N ARG A 62 15.28 16.23 -3.12
CA ARG A 62 16.05 16.52 -1.90
C ARG A 62 15.91 15.40 -0.88
N ALA A 63 14.72 14.82 -0.73
CA ALA A 63 14.50 13.67 0.13
C ALA A 63 15.28 12.44 -0.35
N GLU A 64 15.32 12.17 -1.65
CA GLU A 64 16.11 11.08 -2.23
C GLU A 64 17.62 11.24 -1.96
N ILE A 65 18.15 12.44 -2.11
CA ILE A 65 19.56 12.73 -1.79
C ILE A 65 19.81 12.52 -0.29
N SER A 66 18.91 12.99 0.56
CA SER A 66 19.00 12.77 2.01
C SER A 66 19.03 11.28 2.37
N MET A 67 18.14 10.48 1.80
CA MET A 67 18.07 9.04 2.04
C MET A 67 19.29 8.29 1.49
N ALA A 68 19.93 8.80 0.44
CA ALA A 68 21.17 8.22 -0.10
C ALA A 68 22.40 8.55 0.77
N ASP A 69 22.41 9.70 1.44
CA ASP A 69 23.46 10.12 2.38
C ASP A 69 23.28 9.51 3.79
N GLU A 70 22.09 9.00 4.10
CA GLU A 70 21.85 8.13 5.25
C GLU A 70 22.55 6.79 4.99
N SER A 71 23.86 6.75 5.23
CA SER A 71 24.61 5.51 5.31
C SER A 71 23.90 4.59 6.30
N VAL A 72 23.24 3.56 5.79
CA VAL A 72 22.71 2.47 6.61
C VAL A 72 23.91 1.98 7.42
N ASP A 73 23.92 2.27 8.72
CA ASP A 73 25.00 1.89 9.62
C ASP A 73 25.25 0.40 9.41
N GLU A 74 26.39 0.06 8.79
CA GLU A 74 26.76 -1.33 8.55
C GLU A 74 26.69 -2.05 9.89
N ALA A 75 26.09 -3.25 9.89
CA ALA A 75 25.90 -4.02 11.12
C ALA A 75 27.21 -4.04 11.92
N ALA A 76 27.21 -3.36 13.06
CA ALA A 76 28.42 -3.17 13.83
C ALA A 76 29.03 -4.56 14.12
N PRO A 77 30.35 -4.74 13.96
CA PRO A 77 30.98 -6.06 14.02
C PRO A 77 30.83 -6.73 15.40
N ASP A 78 30.40 -5.96 16.41
CA ASP A 78 30.16 -6.40 17.77
C ASP A 78 28.67 -6.66 18.10
N GLU A 79 27.81 -6.83 17.10
CA GLU A 79 26.38 -7.16 17.29
C GLU A 79 26.00 -8.53 16.70
N PHE A 80 24.97 -9.16 17.28
CA PHE A 80 24.36 -10.38 16.74
C PHE A 80 22.86 -10.46 17.01
N VAL A 81 22.14 -11.20 16.15
CA VAL A 81 20.75 -11.57 16.37
C VAL A 81 20.67 -12.88 17.14
N CYS A 82 19.98 -12.87 18.28
CA CYS A 82 19.77 -14.08 19.08
C CYS A 82 18.77 -15.02 18.39
N GLN A 83 19.11 -16.30 18.19
CA GLN A 83 18.19 -17.26 17.55
C GLN A 83 16.98 -17.66 18.40
N SER A 84 16.98 -17.36 19.69
CA SER A 84 15.87 -17.72 20.60
C SER A 84 14.85 -16.59 20.76
N CYS A 85 15.28 -15.33 20.80
CA CYS A 85 14.40 -14.17 21.02
C CYS A 85 14.38 -13.17 19.86
N PHE A 86 15.19 -13.38 18.81
CA PHE A 86 15.25 -12.57 17.59
C PHE A 86 15.61 -11.09 17.78
N LEU A 87 16.11 -10.71 18.96
CA LEU A 87 16.61 -9.37 19.25
C LEU A 87 18.08 -9.23 18.85
N VAL A 88 18.45 -8.04 18.36
CA VAL A 88 19.85 -7.62 18.18
C VAL A 88 20.45 -7.35 19.55
N LYS A 89 21.60 -7.96 19.83
CA LYS A 89 22.33 -7.88 21.09
C LYS A 89 23.82 -7.65 20.82
N ARG A 90 24.53 -7.06 21.77
CA ARG A 90 26.00 -6.93 21.73
C ARG A 90 26.66 -8.29 21.93
N MET A 91 27.82 -8.52 21.32
CA MET A 91 28.67 -9.71 21.48
C MET A 91 28.96 -10.06 22.94
N SER A 92 28.95 -9.07 23.85
CA SER A 92 29.09 -9.27 25.30
C SER A 92 27.96 -10.11 25.93
N GLN A 93 26.78 -10.13 25.31
CA GLN A 93 25.62 -10.92 25.75
C GLN A 93 25.57 -12.31 25.11
N LEU A 94 26.61 -12.75 24.39
CA LEU A 94 26.64 -14.04 23.70
C LEU A 94 26.97 -15.19 24.67
N ALA A 95 26.01 -16.07 24.92
CA ALA A 95 26.20 -17.25 25.76
C ALA A 95 26.73 -18.45 24.97
N GLN A 96 26.13 -18.73 23.80
CA GLN A 96 26.50 -19.87 22.96
C GLN A 96 26.90 -19.40 21.55
N LYS A 97 28.20 -19.28 21.29
CA LYS A 97 28.74 -18.78 20.01
C LYS A 97 28.28 -19.59 18.79
N ARG A 98 28.09 -20.92 18.94
CA ARG A 98 27.65 -21.80 17.85
C ARG A 98 26.18 -21.59 17.46
N LYS A 99 25.31 -21.34 18.44
CA LYS A 99 23.86 -21.20 18.22
C LYS A 99 23.40 -19.75 18.19
N LYS A 100 24.30 -18.78 18.39
CA LYS A 100 23.99 -17.35 18.54
C LYS A 100 22.84 -17.14 19.52
N ILE A 101 22.98 -17.63 20.75
CA ILE A 101 21.99 -17.48 21.83
C ILE A 101 22.53 -16.50 22.88
N CYS A 102 21.68 -15.57 23.35
CA CYS A 102 22.04 -14.60 24.38
C CYS A 102 21.99 -15.20 25.80
N LEU A 103 22.64 -14.53 26.77
CA LEU A 103 22.66 -14.96 28.19
C LEU A 103 21.26 -15.21 28.75
N ASP A 104 20.31 -14.32 28.47
CA ASP A 104 18.92 -14.42 28.96
C ASP A 104 18.15 -15.63 28.40
N CYS A 105 18.53 -16.14 27.23
CA CYS A 105 17.86 -17.28 26.59
C CYS A 105 18.62 -18.60 26.80
N ALA A 106 19.81 -18.55 27.40
CA ALA A 106 20.63 -19.72 27.69
C ALA A 106 20.42 -20.25 29.12
N SER A 107 19.68 -19.51 29.95
CA SER A 107 19.21 -19.93 31.28
C SER A 107 18.06 -20.93 31.22
#